data_AF-B8M0C7-F1
#
_entry.id   AF-B8M0C7-F1
#
_cell.length_a   1.000
_cell.length_b   1.000
_cell.length_c   1.000
_cell.angle_alpha   90.00
_cell.angle_beta   90.00
_cell.angle_gamma   90.00
#
_symmetry.space_group_name_H-M   'P 1'
#
loop_
_entity.id
_entity.type
_entity.pdbx_description
1 polymer ?
#
loop_
_entity_poly.entity_id
_entity_poly.type
_entity_poly.pdbx_seq_one_letter_code
_entity_poly.pdbx_strand_id
1 'polypeptide(L)'
;MKNEGSGLEDAKVSVITPIWRNNPQERQVLGKGDRQFPMNAKRPLRVLTIVSNKSPAWEQSPEGIIQFALRVIAENNLYDVTEISVSNTKLLAIQYYRVRKMFVFDISNESYDPAKGHLPEENELPVVVIHLSNRNIASRPHPGECARINETVRYLHDANGFGSTPPFVENHTSGTPPNYPNPRSLRRSGAP
;
A
#
# COMPACT_ATOMS: atom_id res chain seq x y z
N MET A 1 -12.10 -32.10 -52.30
CA MET A 1 -10.94 -32.63 -51.55
C MET A 1 -10.24 -31.46 -50.86
N LYS A 2 -10.03 -31.60 -49.55
CA LYS A 2 -9.15 -30.86 -48.63
C LYS A 2 -9.47 -29.39 -48.28
N ASN A 3 -10.14 -29.27 -47.13
CA ASN A 3 -9.98 -28.19 -46.15
C ASN A 3 -8.55 -28.21 -45.58
N GLU A 4 -7.94 -27.04 -45.39
CA GLU A 4 -6.94 -26.82 -44.33
C GLU A 4 -7.18 -25.45 -43.70
N GLY A 5 -7.41 -25.47 -42.39
CA GLY A 5 -7.55 -24.28 -41.56
C GLY A 5 -6.23 -23.94 -40.88
N SER A 6 -6.02 -22.66 -40.62
CA SER A 6 -5.19 -22.13 -39.54
C SER A 6 -5.85 -20.80 -39.14
N GLY A 7 -6.28 -20.57 -37.91
CA GLY A 7 -5.61 -20.92 -36.66
C GLY A 7 -4.81 -19.69 -36.19
N LEU A 8 -5.45 -18.53 -36.12
CA LEU A 8 -4.92 -17.36 -35.41
C LEU A 8 -5.69 -17.27 -34.10
N GLU A 9 -5.02 -17.81 -33.09
CA GLU A 9 -5.47 -17.89 -31.71
C GLU A 9 -5.77 -16.49 -31.16
N ASP A 10 -6.93 -16.38 -30.51
CA ASP A 10 -7.30 -15.28 -29.65
C ASP A 10 -6.18 -15.04 -28.63
N ALA A 11 -5.48 -13.92 -28.77
CA ALA A 11 -4.62 -13.38 -27.75
C ALA A 11 -5.48 -13.12 -26.50
N LYS A 12 -5.45 -14.06 -25.56
CA LYS A 12 -6.03 -13.90 -24.23
C LYS A 12 -5.39 -12.68 -23.57
N VAL A 13 -6.10 -11.56 -23.62
CA VAL A 13 -5.85 -10.39 -22.79
C VAL A 13 -5.90 -10.86 -21.35
N SER A 14 -4.72 -11.01 -20.74
CA SER A 14 -4.57 -11.25 -19.31
C SER A 14 -5.13 -10.03 -18.58
N VAL A 15 -6.40 -10.13 -18.16
CA VAL A 15 -7.04 -9.16 -17.28
C VAL A 15 -6.30 -9.23 -15.94
N ILE A 16 -5.36 -8.31 -15.73
CA ILE A 16 -4.65 -8.14 -14.45
C ILE A 16 -5.71 -7.89 -13.39
N THR A 17 -5.87 -8.85 -12.51
CA THR A 17 -6.86 -8.83 -11.44
C THR A 17 -6.35 -7.91 -10.32
N PRO A 18 -7.20 -7.09 -9.68
CA PRO A 18 -6.77 -6.33 -8.51
C PRO A 18 -6.28 -7.28 -7.42
N ILE A 19 -5.06 -7.05 -6.94
CA ILE A 19 -4.32 -7.93 -6.01
C ILE A 19 -5.06 -8.08 -4.65
N TRP A 20 -6.01 -7.20 -4.32
CA TRP A 20 -6.69 -7.13 -3.02
C TRP A 20 -8.04 -7.86 -2.91
N ARG A 21 -8.26 -9.03 -3.54
CA ARG A 21 -9.48 -9.84 -3.28
C ARG A 21 -9.33 -10.63 -1.98
N ASN A 22 -10.20 -10.33 -1.01
CA ASN A 22 -10.32 -11.03 0.28
C ASN A 22 -10.64 -12.52 0.09
N ASN A 23 -9.88 -13.41 0.74
CA ASN A 23 -10.25 -14.81 0.91
C ASN A 23 -10.44 -15.08 2.41
N PRO A 24 -11.66 -15.40 2.90
CA PRO A 24 -11.98 -15.39 4.32
C PRO A 24 -11.72 -16.71 5.09
N GLN A 25 -10.82 -17.59 4.61
CA GLN A 25 -10.54 -18.84 5.31
C GLN A 25 -9.04 -19.12 5.38
N GLU A 26 -8.45 -18.84 6.55
CA GLU A 26 -7.52 -19.75 7.24
C GLU A 26 -7.09 -19.12 8.57
N ARG A 27 -7.50 -19.77 9.66
CA ARG A 27 -7.00 -19.51 11.01
C ARG A 27 -5.87 -20.50 11.27
N GLN A 28 -4.72 -20.06 11.79
CA GLN A 28 -4.06 -20.67 12.96
C GLN A 28 -2.78 -19.92 13.44
N VAL A 29 -2.81 -19.66 14.76
CA VAL A 29 -1.80 -19.53 15.85
C VAL A 29 -0.41 -18.89 15.63
N LEU A 30 -0.15 -17.87 16.48
CA LEU A 30 1.05 -17.03 16.61
C LEU A 30 2.00 -17.55 17.71
N GLY A 31 3.32 -17.56 17.46
CA GLY A 31 4.38 -17.75 18.46
C GLY A 31 5.02 -16.43 18.90
N LYS A 32 5.21 -16.25 20.21
CA LYS A 32 5.77 -15.06 20.89
C LYS A 32 7.29 -14.97 20.78
N GLY A 33 7.80 -13.74 20.67
CA GLY A 33 9.21 -13.39 20.87
C GLY A 33 9.34 -11.91 21.20
N ASP A 34 9.36 -11.59 22.50
CA ASP A 34 9.44 -10.22 23.03
C ASP A 34 10.88 -9.67 22.91
N ARG A 35 11.09 -8.68 22.03
CA ARG A 35 12.22 -7.75 22.10
C ARG A 35 11.76 -6.47 22.78
N GLN A 36 12.31 -6.21 23.96
CA GLN A 36 11.95 -5.04 24.77
C GLN A 36 12.70 -3.81 24.26
N PHE A 37 11.99 -2.94 23.54
CA PHE A 37 12.48 -1.65 23.05
C PHE A 37 12.16 -0.52 24.05
N PRO A 38 13.00 0.54 24.14
CA PRO A 38 12.82 1.62 25.11
C PRO A 38 11.47 2.34 24.96
N MET A 39 10.86 2.71 26.10
CA MET A 39 9.49 3.21 26.25
C MET A 39 9.16 4.57 25.58
N ASN A 40 10.08 5.20 24.84
CA ASN A 40 9.88 6.51 24.20
C ASN A 40 10.14 6.53 22.68
N ALA A 41 10.42 5.39 22.04
CA ALA A 41 10.53 5.37 20.59
C ALA A 41 9.13 5.26 19.97
N LYS A 42 8.66 6.33 19.31
CA LYS A 42 7.50 6.25 18.40
C LYS A 42 7.79 5.14 17.39
N ARG A 43 6.97 4.09 17.35
CA ARG A 43 7.23 2.93 16.48
C ARG A 43 6.68 3.23 15.08
N PRO A 44 7.50 3.20 14.02
CA PRO A 44 7.00 3.42 12.66
C PRO A 44 5.79 2.51 12.35
N LEU A 45 4.71 3.09 11.84
CA LEU A 45 3.49 2.37 11.45
C LEU A 45 3.09 2.77 10.04
N ARG A 46 2.81 1.80 9.18
CA ARG A 46 2.23 2.04 7.86
C ARG A 46 0.71 1.97 7.91
N VAL A 47 0.06 2.94 7.29
CA VAL A 47 -1.39 3.02 7.21
C VAL A 47 -1.82 2.95 5.75
N LEU A 48 -2.64 1.95 5.42
CA LEU A 48 -3.39 1.91 4.17
C LEU A 48 -4.80 2.44 4.43
N THR A 49 -5.14 3.57 3.83
CA THR A 49 -6.48 4.15 3.87
C THR A 49 -7.18 3.95 2.53
N ILE A 50 -8.29 3.21 2.55
CA ILE A 50 -9.14 2.95 1.40
C ILE A 50 -10.40 3.80 1.54
N VAL A 51 -10.56 4.78 0.65
CA VAL A 51 -11.68 5.71 0.63
C VAL A 51 -12.67 5.26 -0.44
N SER A 52 -13.88 4.87 -0.04
CA SER A 52 -14.98 4.57 -0.97
C SER A 52 -15.60 5.87 -1.51
N ASN A 53 -16.15 5.82 -2.72
CA ASN A 53 -16.96 6.91 -3.30
C ASN A 53 -18.25 7.23 -2.54
N LYS A 54 -18.61 6.43 -1.54
CA LYS A 54 -19.72 6.70 -0.62
C LYS A 54 -19.29 7.41 0.66
N SER A 55 -17.98 7.53 0.90
CA SER A 55 -17.45 8.19 2.10
C SER A 55 -17.66 9.70 2.01
N PRO A 56 -18.03 10.38 3.11
CA PRO A 56 -17.95 11.84 3.20
C PRO A 56 -16.53 12.38 2.96
N ALA A 57 -15.52 11.54 3.17
CA ALA A 57 -14.13 11.88 2.92
C ALA A 57 -13.74 11.81 1.43
N TRP A 58 -14.65 11.40 0.54
CA TRP A 58 -14.32 11.12 -0.86
C TRP A 58 -13.64 12.28 -1.60
N GLU A 59 -14.10 13.52 -1.40
CA GLU A 59 -13.56 14.72 -2.07
C GLU A 59 -12.52 15.47 -1.22
N GLN A 60 -12.02 14.87 -0.14
CA GLN A 60 -11.00 15.49 0.69
C GLN A 60 -9.62 15.45 0.02
N SER A 61 -8.77 16.41 0.37
CA SER A 61 -7.35 16.39 0.00
C SER A 61 -6.63 15.21 0.67
N PRO A 62 -5.43 14.82 0.19
CA PRO A 62 -4.63 13.79 0.86
C PRO A 62 -4.40 14.08 2.35
N GLU A 63 -4.13 15.33 2.72
CA GLU A 63 -3.96 15.75 4.12
C GLU A 63 -5.26 15.56 4.91
N GLY A 64 -6.41 15.91 4.31
CA GLY A 64 -7.72 15.65 4.90
C GLY A 64 -7.92 14.15 5.14
N ILE A 65 -7.63 13.30 4.15
CA ILE A 65 -7.71 11.84 4.30
C ILE A 65 -6.83 11.33 5.44
N ILE A 66 -5.60 11.85 5.55
CA ILE A 66 -4.69 11.51 6.65
C ILE A 66 -5.29 11.93 7.98
N GLN A 67 -5.83 13.15 8.11
CA GLN A 67 -6.50 13.59 9.34
C GLN A 67 -7.68 12.69 9.73
N PHE A 68 -8.53 12.33 8.78
CA PHE A 68 -9.63 11.38 9.00
C PHE A 68 -9.10 10.02 9.48
N ALA A 69 -8.06 9.50 8.85
CA ALA A 69 -7.42 8.23 9.21
C ALA A 69 -6.81 8.28 10.62
N LEU A 70 -6.10 9.35 10.97
CA LEU A 70 -5.52 9.56 12.30
C LEU A 70 -6.59 9.57 13.39
N ARG A 71 -7.72 10.24 13.15
CA ARG A 71 -8.86 10.23 14.08
C ARG A 71 -9.40 8.81 14.29
N VAL A 72 -9.59 8.05 13.20
CA VAL A 72 -10.07 6.66 13.29
C VAL A 72 -9.07 5.76 14.05
N ILE A 73 -7.77 5.95 13.85
CA ILE A 73 -6.71 5.23 14.59
C ILE A 73 -6.83 5.51 16.09
N ALA A 74 -6.98 6.78 16.48
CA ALA A 74 -7.12 7.19 17.87
C ALA A 74 -8.40 6.61 18.51
N GLU A 75 -9.54 6.73 17.83
CA GLU A 75 -10.84 6.19 18.29
C GLU A 75 -10.80 4.66 18.52
N ASN A 76 -9.95 3.94 17.77
CA ASN A 76 -9.82 2.48 17.86
C ASN A 76 -8.61 2.02 18.67
N ASN A 77 -7.85 2.93 19.31
CA ASN A 77 -6.62 2.63 20.05
C ASN A 77 -5.62 1.76 19.25
N LEU A 78 -5.45 2.06 17.97
CA LEU A 78 -4.58 1.26 17.07
C LEU A 78 -3.12 1.73 17.08
N TYR A 79 -2.79 2.78 17.82
CA TYR A 79 -1.43 3.32 17.93
C TYR A 79 -1.22 4.03 19.27
N ASP A 80 -0.12 3.72 19.95
CA ASP A 80 0.14 4.08 21.35
C ASP A 80 0.78 5.47 21.53
N VAL A 81 0.41 6.46 20.72
CA VAL A 81 0.97 7.82 20.82
C VAL A 81 -0.15 8.83 21.04
N THR A 82 -0.04 9.58 22.13
CA THR A 82 -1.02 10.57 22.59
C THR A 82 -1.15 11.77 21.65
N GLU A 83 -0.12 12.06 20.85
CA GLU A 83 -0.11 13.14 19.85
C GLU A 83 0.39 12.62 18.51
N ILE A 84 -0.54 12.14 17.68
CA ILE A 84 -0.28 11.91 16.25
C ILE A 84 -0.85 13.10 15.49
N SER A 85 0.02 13.83 14.82
CA SER A 85 -0.38 14.92 13.92
C SER A 85 0.01 14.61 12.49
N VAL A 86 -0.60 15.32 11.53
CA VAL A 86 -0.28 15.18 10.10
C VAL A 86 1.21 15.43 9.82
N SER A 87 1.86 16.34 10.56
CA SER A 87 3.29 16.62 10.39
C SER A 87 4.20 15.46 10.82
N ASN A 88 3.68 14.50 11.58
CA ASN A 88 4.38 13.25 11.92
C ASN A 88 4.10 12.12 10.93
N THR A 89 3.47 12.44 9.79
CA THR A 89 3.16 11.46 8.75
C THR A 89 3.93 11.74 7.46
N LYS A 90 4.21 10.68 6.71
CA LYS A 90 4.82 10.76 5.39
C LYS A 90 3.93 10.04 4.40
N LEU A 91 3.26 10.79 3.52
CA LEU A 91 2.47 10.22 2.43
C LEU A 91 3.42 9.55 1.44
N LEU A 92 3.22 8.25 1.20
CA LEU A 92 4.07 7.44 0.33
C LEU A 92 3.45 7.21 -1.04
N ALA A 93 2.17 6.87 -1.09
CA ALA A 93 1.53 6.50 -2.35
C ALA A 93 0.05 6.86 -2.39
N ILE A 94 -0.43 7.11 -3.61
CA ILE A 94 -1.84 7.33 -3.91
C ILE A 94 -2.21 6.49 -5.14
N GLN A 95 -3.30 5.74 -5.05
CA GLN A 95 -3.90 5.08 -6.21
C GLN A 95 -5.36 5.50 -6.37
N TYR A 96 -5.70 6.05 -7.54
CA TYR A 96 -7.07 6.40 -7.89
C TYR A 96 -7.72 5.28 -8.68
N TYR A 97 -8.86 4.79 -8.21
CA TYR A 97 -9.76 3.90 -8.96
C TYR A 97 -11.14 4.54 -9.07
N ARG A 98 -11.95 4.04 -10.02
CA ARG A 98 -13.30 4.58 -10.29
C ARG A 98 -14.20 4.67 -9.05
N VAL A 99 -14.11 3.71 -8.13
CA VAL A 99 -15.00 3.60 -6.95
C VAL A 99 -14.27 3.66 -5.61
N ARG A 100 -12.94 3.80 -5.63
CA ARG A 100 -12.11 3.88 -4.43
C ARG A 100 -10.82 4.65 -4.68
N LYS A 101 -10.35 5.39 -3.67
CA LYS A 101 -9.01 5.99 -3.62
C LYS A 101 -8.22 5.28 -2.53
N MET A 102 -6.97 4.95 -2.77
CA MET A 102 -6.09 4.34 -1.77
C MET A 102 -4.95 5.29 -1.47
N PHE A 103 -4.67 5.47 -0.18
CA PHE A 103 -3.58 6.30 0.31
C PHE A 103 -2.74 5.44 1.23
N VAL A 104 -1.42 5.45 1.03
CA VAL A 104 -0.47 4.82 1.94
C VAL A 104 0.41 5.88 2.53
N PHE A 105 0.46 5.95 3.86
CA PHE A 105 1.35 6.85 4.57
C PHE A 105 1.95 6.16 5.79
N ASP A 106 3.12 6.62 6.18
CA ASP A 106 3.77 6.14 7.40
C ASP A 106 3.63 7.17 8.52
N ILE A 107 3.42 6.69 9.74
CA ILE A 107 3.44 7.47 10.97
C ILE A 107 4.79 7.24 11.64
N SER A 108 5.48 8.32 12.02
CA SER A 108 6.77 8.25 12.75
C SER A 108 7.89 7.47 12.05
N ASN A 109 7.86 7.33 10.72
CA ASN A 109 8.95 6.73 9.94
C ASN A 109 9.98 7.79 9.52
N GLU A 110 10.79 8.24 10.49
CA GLU A 110 11.83 9.25 10.27
C GLU A 110 13.03 8.70 9.48
N SER A 111 13.21 7.38 9.46
CA SER A 111 14.32 6.69 8.80
C SER A 111 14.03 6.28 7.36
N TYR A 112 12.92 6.73 6.74
CA TYR A 112 12.62 6.37 5.35
C TYR A 112 13.69 6.91 4.40
N ASP A 113 14.45 6.01 3.78
CA ASP A 113 15.45 6.31 2.77
C ASP A 113 14.90 6.04 1.35
N PRO A 114 14.69 7.09 0.51
CA PRO A 114 14.27 6.93 -0.87
C PRO A 114 15.26 6.14 -1.74
N ALA A 115 16.54 6.03 -1.38
CA ALA A 115 17.47 5.20 -2.14
C ALA A 115 17.25 3.70 -1.90
N LYS A 116 16.69 3.33 -0.74
CA LYS A 116 16.58 1.94 -0.27
C LYS A 116 15.15 1.45 -0.10
N GLY A 117 14.15 2.33 -0.11
CA GLY A 117 12.76 1.97 0.21
C GLY A 117 12.10 0.93 -0.70
N HIS A 118 12.76 0.53 -1.80
CA HIS A 118 12.32 -0.56 -2.68
C HIS A 118 12.86 -1.94 -2.24
N LEU A 119 13.86 -1.97 -1.36
CA LEU A 119 14.47 -3.20 -0.83
C LEU A 119 13.55 -3.87 0.22
N PRO A 120 13.49 -5.21 0.26
CA PRO A 120 12.66 -5.95 1.21
C PRO A 120 12.96 -5.61 2.68
N GLU A 121 14.24 -5.53 3.04
CA GLU A 121 14.64 -5.47 4.44
C GLU A 121 14.54 -4.06 5.04
N GLU A 122 14.36 -3.04 4.20
CA GLU A 122 14.51 -1.62 4.57
C GLU A 122 13.16 -0.91 4.74
N ASN A 123 12.05 -1.54 4.34
CA ASN A 123 10.75 -0.87 4.28
C ASN A 123 9.56 -1.75 4.76
N GLU A 124 9.85 -2.71 5.63
CA GLU A 124 8.86 -3.58 6.27
C GLU A 124 8.37 -2.98 7.59
N LEU A 125 7.19 -2.36 7.54
CA LEU A 125 6.54 -1.78 8.71
C LEU A 125 5.33 -2.60 9.16
N PRO A 126 4.97 -2.57 10.46
CA PRO A 126 3.63 -3.01 10.87
C PRO A 126 2.57 -2.17 10.14
N VAL A 127 1.42 -2.78 9.86
CA VAL A 127 0.37 -2.16 9.03
C VAL A 127 -0.94 -2.03 9.80
N VAL A 128 -1.65 -0.94 9.55
CA VAL A 128 -3.09 -0.76 9.85
C VAL A 128 -3.82 -0.47 8.54
N VAL A 129 -5.00 -1.06 8.38
CA VAL A 129 -5.89 -0.82 7.24
C VAL A 129 -7.13 -0.08 7.74
N ILE A 130 -7.48 1.00 7.05
CA ILE A 130 -8.66 1.83 7.33
C ILE A 130 -9.52 1.88 6.08
N HIS A 131 -10.79 1.50 6.23
CA HIS A 131 -11.81 1.68 5.21
C HIS A 131 -12.69 2.88 5.60
N LEU A 132 -12.59 3.96 4.83
CA LEU A 132 -13.48 5.11 4.94
C LEU A 132 -14.65 4.90 3.97
N SER A 133 -15.86 4.74 4.50
CA SER A 133 -17.08 4.50 3.73
C SER A 133 -18.29 5.11 4.45
N ASN A 134 -19.50 4.59 4.21
CA ASN A 134 -20.66 4.91 5.06
C ASN A 134 -20.43 4.53 6.53
N ARG A 135 -19.59 3.52 6.77
CA ARG A 135 -19.09 3.14 8.09
C ARG A 135 -17.58 3.04 8.03
N ASN A 136 -16.91 3.67 8.99
CA ASN A 136 -15.47 3.59 9.10
C ASN A 136 -15.09 2.29 9.80
N ILE A 137 -14.14 1.55 9.23
CA ILE A 137 -13.62 0.31 9.79
C ILE A 137 -12.12 0.42 9.82
N ALA A 138 -11.49 0.08 10.95
CA ALA A 138 -10.04 -0.01 11.06
C ALA A 138 -9.63 -1.33 11.70
N SER A 139 -8.54 -1.90 11.22
CA SER A 139 -8.05 -3.19 11.71
C SER A 139 -6.55 -3.35 11.49
N ARG A 140 -5.94 -4.22 12.29
CA ARG A 140 -4.63 -4.79 11.98
C ARG A 140 -4.85 -5.99 11.06
N PRO A 141 -4.33 -5.97 9.82
CA PRO A 141 -4.58 -7.05 8.87
C PRO A 141 -3.75 -8.30 9.23
N HIS A 142 -4.05 -9.41 8.56
CA HIS A 142 -3.27 -10.64 8.69
C HIS A 142 -1.81 -10.43 8.22
N PRO A 143 -0.79 -11.12 8.78
CA PRO A 143 0.61 -10.94 8.37
C PRO A 143 0.86 -11.03 6.87
N GLY A 144 0.18 -11.93 6.17
CA GLY A 144 0.27 -12.04 4.70
C GLY A 144 -0.23 -10.78 3.97
N GLU A 145 -1.27 -10.12 4.48
CA GLU A 145 -1.76 -8.86 3.93
C GLU A 145 -0.83 -7.68 4.30
N CYS A 146 -0.25 -7.66 5.51
CA CYS A 146 0.84 -6.73 5.86
C CYS A 146 1.98 -6.82 4.85
N ALA A 147 2.46 -8.04 4.57
CA ALA A 147 3.54 -8.29 3.63
C ALA A 147 3.22 -7.77 2.22
N ARG A 148 1.99 -8.03 1.74
CA ARG A 148 1.51 -7.54 0.43
C ARG A 148 1.44 -6.02 0.36
N ILE A 149 1.04 -5.34 1.44
CA ILE A 149 0.98 -3.87 1.50
C ILE A 149 2.39 -3.29 1.44
N ASN A 150 3.33 -3.84 2.21
CA ASN A 150 4.73 -3.42 2.15
C ASN A 150 5.35 -3.71 0.77
N GLU A 151 5.07 -4.87 0.18
CA GLU A 151 5.50 -5.21 -1.19
C GLU A 151 4.93 -4.24 -2.23
N THR A 152 3.67 -3.85 -2.11
CA THR A 152 3.05 -2.89 -3.03
C THR A 152 3.72 -1.52 -2.95
N VAL A 153 4.06 -1.04 -1.76
CA VAL A 153 4.83 0.21 -1.61
C VAL A 153 6.20 0.10 -2.28
N ARG A 154 6.90 -1.03 -2.09
CA ARG A 154 8.19 -1.29 -2.75
C ARG A 154 8.06 -1.29 -4.27
N TYR A 155 7.02 -1.96 -4.79
CA TYR A 155 6.73 -1.98 -6.22
C TYR A 155 6.46 -0.58 -6.77
N LEU A 156 5.60 0.21 -6.10
CA LEU A 156 5.29 1.56 -6.53
C LEU A 156 6.53 2.45 -6.55
N HIS A 157 7.40 2.28 -5.57
CA HIS A 157 8.68 2.98 -5.53
C HIS A 157 9.58 2.58 -6.70
N ASP A 158 9.78 1.29 -6.95
CA ASP A 158 10.60 0.78 -8.06
C ASP A 158 10.04 1.20 -9.44
N ALA A 159 8.73 1.19 -9.59
CA ALA A 159 8.02 1.61 -10.79
C ALA A 159 8.19 3.10 -11.12
N ASN A 160 8.32 3.95 -10.08
CA ASN A 160 8.54 5.40 -10.24
C ASN A 160 10.01 5.74 -10.52
N GLY A 161 10.93 4.84 -10.18
CA GLY A 161 12.32 4.87 -10.62
C GLY A 161 13.34 5.16 -9.52
N PHE A 162 14.62 4.95 -9.84
CA PHE A 162 15.72 5.15 -8.88
C PHE A 162 15.79 6.60 -8.40
N GLY A 163 15.88 6.79 -7.08
CA GLY A 163 15.91 8.11 -6.46
C GLY A 163 14.58 8.88 -6.52
N SER A 164 13.49 8.26 -7.00
CA SER A 164 12.17 8.86 -6.95
C SER A 164 11.72 9.07 -5.50
N THR A 165 11.05 10.19 -5.25
CA THR A 165 10.54 10.53 -3.93
C THR A 165 9.01 10.45 -3.91
N PRO A 166 8.42 10.01 -2.78
CA PRO A 166 6.97 9.98 -2.63
C PRO A 166 6.37 11.40 -2.60
N PRO A 167 5.06 11.56 -2.89
CA PRO A 167 4.10 10.49 -3.11
C PRO A 167 4.16 9.88 -4.52
N PHE A 168 4.13 8.55 -4.59
CA PHE A 168 4.00 7.78 -5.82
C PHE A 168 2.52 7.72 -6.22
N VAL A 169 2.17 8.33 -7.35
CA VAL A 169 0.75 8.50 -7.75
C VAL A 169 0.42 7.65 -8.97
N GLU A 170 -0.59 6.81 -8.83
CA GLU A 170 -1.18 6.04 -9.93
C GLU A 170 -2.65 6.42 -10.15
N ASN A 171 -3.06 6.55 -11.42
CA ASN A 171 -4.45 6.77 -11.77
C ASN A 171 -4.97 5.66 -12.69
N HIS A 172 -5.87 4.84 -12.17
CA HIS A 172 -6.52 3.73 -12.86
C HIS A 172 -7.93 4.07 -13.36
N THR A 173 -8.32 5.37 -13.38
CA THR A 173 -9.67 5.79 -13.78
C THR A 173 -9.86 5.90 -15.30
N SER A 174 -8.79 6.07 -16.07
CA SER A 174 -8.80 6.30 -17.52
C SER A 174 -8.98 5.03 -18.38
N GLY A 175 -9.20 3.86 -17.76
CA GLY A 175 -9.37 2.58 -18.46
C GLY A 175 -8.08 1.99 -19.03
N THR A 176 -6.98 2.76 -19.05
CA THR A 176 -5.63 2.26 -19.33
C THR A 176 -4.87 2.17 -18.01
N PRO A 177 -4.44 0.98 -17.57
CA PRO A 177 -3.58 0.85 -16.40
C PRO A 177 -2.32 1.72 -16.56
N PRO A 178 -1.76 2.26 -15.47
CA PRO A 178 -0.44 2.88 -15.51
C PRO A 178 0.56 1.93 -16.15
N ASN A 179 1.16 2.37 -17.27
CA ASN A 179 2.17 1.60 -17.96
C ASN A 179 3.54 1.94 -17.36
N TYR A 180 4.21 0.93 -16.82
CA TYR A 180 5.59 1.01 -16.34
C TYR A 180 6.48 0.26 -17.31
N PRO A 181 6.94 0.91 -18.39
CA PRO A 181 7.67 0.21 -19.45
C PRO A 181 8.99 -0.39 -18.98
N ASN A 182 9.52 0.01 -17.82
CA ASN A 182 10.69 -0.61 -17.19
C ASN A 182 10.66 -0.44 -15.65
N PRO A 183 10.72 -1.50 -14.83
CA PRO A 183 11.18 -1.37 -13.45
C PRO A 183 12.62 -0.83 -13.47
N ARG A 184 12.91 0.24 -12.72
CA ARG A 184 14.20 0.94 -12.84
C ARG A 184 15.20 0.62 -11.74
N SER A 185 14.90 -0.35 -10.87
CA SER A 185 15.95 -1.01 -10.10
C SER A 185 16.92 -1.64 -11.09
N LEU A 186 18.17 -1.17 -11.07
CA LEU A 186 19.27 -1.93 -11.64
C LEU A 186 19.24 -3.27 -10.92
N ARG A 187 18.71 -4.33 -11.56
CA ARG A 187 19.10 -5.68 -11.17
C ARG A 187 20.61 -5.62 -11.16
N ARG A 188 21.24 -5.86 -10.00
CA ARG A 188 22.67 -6.23 -9.98
C ARG A 188 22.75 -7.39 -10.96
N SER A 189 23.21 -7.14 -12.18
CA SER A 189 23.73 -8.19 -13.03
C SER A 189 24.81 -8.82 -12.18
N GLY A 190 24.57 -10.05 -11.74
CA GLY A 190 25.60 -10.82 -11.05
C GLY A 190 26.88 -10.69 -11.85
N ALA A 191 27.92 -10.17 -11.22
CA ALA A 191 29.26 -10.38 -11.75
C ALA A 191 29.50 -11.91 -11.68
N PRO A 192 30.05 -12.53 -12.73
CA PRO A 192 30.50 -13.91 -12.68
C PRO A 192 31.60 -14.11 -11.62
#